data_AF-A0A178YQD1-F1
#
_entry.id   AF-A0A178YQD1-F1
#
_cell.length_a   1.000
_cell.length_b   1.000
_cell.length_c   1.000
_cell.angle_alpha   90.00
_cell.angle_beta   90.00
_cell.angle_gamma   90.00
#
_symmetry.space_group_name_H-M   'P 1'
#
loop_
_entity.id
_entity.type
_entity.pdbx_description
1 polymer ?
#
loop_
_entity_poly.entity_id
_entity_poly.type
_entity_poly.pdbx_seq_one_letter_code
_entity_poly.pdbx_strand_id
1 'polypeptide(L)'
;MKWLMIFWGGPVILLTGWYGLSYYDMSFGIFMLTREAHDLVFRIYGHVLGIPPETIPPLVARAMVVDTLIVFGLLAVRRHRQIVAWYRRRFDSSQSREASSLASEASLSSAP
;
A
#
# COMPACT_ATOMS: atom_id res chain seq x y z
N MET A 1 -6.43 7.90 1.63
CA MET A 1 -5.54 6.77 1.28
C MET A 1 -4.12 7.22 0.92
N LYS A 2 -3.94 8.30 0.14
CA LYS A 2 -2.60 8.80 -0.26
C LYS A 2 -1.64 9.04 0.91
N TRP A 3 -2.14 9.64 2.01
CA TRP A 3 -1.35 9.87 3.21
C TRP A 3 -0.83 8.58 3.85
N LEU A 4 -1.65 7.53 3.92
CA LEU A 4 -1.23 6.23 4.46
C LEU A 4 -0.12 5.62 3.59
N MET A 5 -0.23 5.71 2.27
CA MET A 5 0.80 5.21 1.35
C MET A 5 2.10 6.03 1.39
N ILE A 6 2.03 7.35 1.62
CA ILE A 6 3.19 8.23 1.72
C ILE A 6 3.89 8.06 3.07
N PHE A 7 3.13 8.05 4.17
CA PHE A 7 3.67 7.88 5.52
C PHE A 7 4.23 6.47 5.75
N TRP A 8 3.73 5.49 5.00
CA TRP A 8 4.22 4.12 5.01
C TRP A 8 5.37 3.90 4.01
N GLY A 9 5.18 4.30 2.76
CA GLY A 9 6.17 4.09 1.69
C GLY A 9 7.43 4.93 1.86
N GLY A 10 7.32 6.12 2.47
CA GLY A 10 8.46 7.00 2.76
C GLY A 10 9.58 6.32 3.56
N PRO A 11 9.32 5.85 4.80
CA PRO A 11 10.33 5.17 5.60
C PRO A 11 10.82 3.86 4.97
N VAL A 12 9.95 3.12 4.29
CA VAL A 12 10.31 1.89 3.56
C VAL A 12 11.31 2.17 2.44
N ILE A 13 11.02 3.14 1.57
CA ILE A 13 11.87 3.56 0.46
C ILE A 13 13.18 4.16 0.97
N LEU A 14 13.13 4.95 2.05
CA LEU A 14 14.33 5.53 2.65
C LEU A 14 15.26 4.43 3.16
N LEU A 15 14.72 3.44 3.88
CA LEU A 15 15.51 2.32 4.40
C LEU A 15 16.04 1.39 3.30
N THR A 16 15.21 1.01 2.32
CA THR A 16 15.65 0.16 1.19
C THR A 16 16.60 0.89 0.26
N GLY A 17 16.36 2.16 -0.01
CA GLY A 17 17.23 3.02 -0.81
C GLY A 17 18.59 3.17 -0.15
N TRP A 18 18.64 3.48 1.14
CA TRP A 18 19.90 3.55 1.88
C TRP A 18 20.63 2.19 1.92
N TYR A 19 19.92 1.12 2.25
CA TYR A 19 20.49 -0.23 2.27
C TYR A 19 21.06 -0.63 0.91
N GLY A 20 20.30 -0.40 -0.17
CA GLY A 20 20.73 -0.70 -1.53
C GLY A 20 21.93 0.14 -1.96
N LEU A 21 21.88 1.46 -1.80
CA LEU A 21 23.00 2.33 -2.16
C LEU A 21 24.28 1.95 -1.41
N SER A 22 24.16 1.68 -0.12
CA SER A 22 25.31 1.30 0.70
C SER A 22 25.86 -0.08 0.37
N TYR A 23 24.99 -1.05 0.05
CA TYR A 23 25.41 -2.35 -0.42
C TYR A 23 26.12 -2.27 -1.79
N TYR A 24 25.69 -1.40 -2.70
CA TYR A 24 26.37 -1.22 -3.99
C TYR A 24 27.60 -0.28 -3.93
N ASP A 25 28.05 0.09 -2.73
CA ASP A 25 29.17 1.00 -2.47
C ASP A 25 29.03 2.36 -3.19
N MET A 26 27.78 2.81 -3.34
CA MET A 26 27.43 4.07 -3.97
C MET A 26 27.52 5.21 -2.94
N SER A 27 28.71 5.41 -2.38
CA SER A 27 28.96 6.50 -1.44
C SER A 27 29.29 7.78 -2.23
N PHE A 28 28.29 8.64 -2.45
CA PHE A 28 28.45 9.97 -3.05
C PHE A 28 29.22 10.96 -2.13
N GLY A 29 30.29 10.50 -1.47
CA GLY A 29 31.02 11.25 -0.43
C GLY A 29 30.36 11.27 0.95
N ILE A 30 29.23 10.59 1.12
CA ILE A 30 28.51 10.50 2.40
C ILE A 30 28.96 9.23 3.14
N PHE A 31 29.61 9.39 4.30
CA PHE A 31 30.11 8.27 5.12
C PHE A 31 29.04 7.23 5.44
N MET A 32 27.82 7.65 5.77
CA MET A 32 26.71 6.76 6.09
C MET A 32 26.29 5.82 4.93
N LEU A 33 26.61 6.18 3.69
CA LEU A 33 26.32 5.36 2.50
C LEU A 33 27.50 4.44 2.12
N THR A 34 28.61 4.50 2.84
CA THR A 34 29.72 3.58 2.60
C THR A 34 29.38 2.18 3.10
N ARG A 35 30.04 1.18 2.51
CA ARG A 35 29.96 -0.20 2.99
C ARG A 35 30.47 -0.36 4.44
N GLU A 36 31.48 0.42 4.84
CA GLU A 36 31.99 0.37 6.21
C GLU A 36 30.97 0.83 7.26
N ALA A 37 30.26 1.93 7.00
CA ALA A 37 29.23 2.42 7.91
C ALA A 37 28.07 1.40 8.04
N HIS A 38 27.72 0.73 6.94
CA HIS A 38 26.74 -0.34 6.94
C HIS A 38 27.18 -1.53 7.79
N ASP A 39 28.38 -2.03 7.57
CA ASP A 39 28.93 -3.16 8.34
C ASP A 39 29.04 -2.81 9.84
N LEU A 40 29.38 -1.56 10.17
CA LEU A 40 29.40 -1.06 11.55
C LEU A 40 28.00 -1.06 12.17
N VAL A 41 26.99 -0.53 11.47
CA VAL A 41 25.61 -0.50 11.94
C VAL A 41 25.08 -1.92 12.14
N PHE A 42 25.32 -2.84 11.20
CA PHE A 42 24.90 -4.23 11.35
C PHE A 42 25.60 -4.95 12.49
N ARG A 43 26.90 -4.70 12.72
CA ARG A 43 27.61 -5.21 13.91
C ARG A 43 27.01 -4.71 15.22
N ILE A 44 26.70 -3.42 15.31
CA ILE A 44 26.06 -2.84 16.50
C ILE A 44 24.68 -3.46 16.72
N TYR A 45 23.86 -3.55 15.67
CA TYR A 45 22.53 -4.16 15.77
C TYR A 45 22.60 -5.65 16.12
N GLY A 46 23.54 -6.40 15.54
CA GLY A 46 23.77 -7.81 15.87
C GLY A 46 24.17 -8.01 17.33
N HIS A 47 25.03 -7.13 17.85
CA HIS A 47 25.41 -7.13 19.27
C HIS A 47 24.23 -6.77 20.20
N VAL A 48 23.38 -5.82 19.81
CA VAL A 48 22.21 -5.40 20.61
C VAL A 48 21.09 -6.44 20.59
N LEU A 49 20.80 -7.06 19.44
CA LEU A 49 19.76 -8.08 19.32
C LEU A 49 20.24 -9.51 19.67
N GLY A 50 21.55 -9.74 19.80
CA GLY A 50 22.11 -11.05 20.09
C GLY A 50 21.99 -12.07 18.93
N ILE A 51 21.83 -11.59 17.70
CA ILE A 51 21.73 -12.41 16.47
C ILE A 51 22.84 -12.06 15.48
N PRO A 52 23.25 -13.01 14.62
CA PRO A 52 24.31 -12.77 13.65
C PRO A 52 23.92 -11.61 12.70
N PRO A 53 24.84 -10.65 12.44
CA PRO A 53 24.55 -9.48 11.61
C PRO A 53 24.12 -9.86 10.19
N GLU A 54 24.63 -10.97 9.65
CA GLU A 54 24.23 -11.51 8.34
C GLU A 54 22.76 -11.98 8.25
N THR A 55 22.09 -12.22 9.38
CA THR A 55 20.68 -12.66 9.38
C THR A 55 19.68 -11.50 9.40
N ILE A 56 20.13 -10.29 9.73
CA ILE A 56 19.27 -9.10 9.88
C ILE A 56 18.74 -8.61 8.52
N PRO A 57 19.57 -8.45 7.47
CA PRO A 57 19.08 -7.98 6.18
C PRO A 57 17.97 -8.83 5.55
N PRO A 58 18.08 -10.17 5.49
CA PRO A 58 17.01 -10.99 4.91
C PRO A 58 15.73 -10.98 5.77
N LEU A 59 15.83 -10.80 7.10
CA LEU A 59 14.65 -10.63 7.95
C LEU A 59 13.90 -9.32 7.66
N VAL A 60 14.64 -8.21 7.56
CA VAL A 60 14.06 -6.89 7.26
C VAL A 60 13.44 -6.88 5.86
N ALA A 61 14.11 -7.49 4.88
CA ALA A 61 13.58 -7.64 3.53
C ALA A 61 12.25 -8.43 3.52
N ARG A 62 12.19 -9.56 4.24
CA ARG A 62 10.94 -10.33 4.38
C ARG A 62 9.84 -9.50 5.06
N ALA A 63 10.16 -8.78 6.13
CA ALA A 63 9.22 -7.92 6.82
C ALA A 63 8.64 -6.85 5.88
N MET A 64 9.48 -6.22 5.06
CA MET A 64 9.02 -5.23 4.08
C MET A 64 8.13 -5.82 2.99
N VAL A 65 8.44 -7.01 2.49
CA VAL A 65 7.58 -7.69 1.50
C VAL A 65 6.20 -7.98 2.08
N VAL A 66 6.14 -8.52 3.31
CA VAL A 66 4.89 -8.80 4.01
C VAL A 66 4.09 -7.52 4.25
N ASP A 67 4.75 -6.47 4.72
CA ASP A 67 4.15 -5.17 4.99
C ASP A 67 3.59 -4.52 3.70
N THR A 68 4.31 -4.63 2.58
CA THR A 68 3.85 -4.20 1.25
C THR A 68 2.61 -4.96 0.81
N LEU A 69 2.60 -6.29 1.00
CA LEU A 69 1.46 -7.15 0.69
C LEU A 69 0.23 -6.77 1.51
N ILE A 70 0.40 -6.46 2.79
CA ILE A 70 -0.69 -6.05 3.68
C ILE A 70 -1.26 -4.70 3.21
N VAL A 71 -0.41 -3.72 2.92
CA VAL A 71 -0.86 -2.40 2.47
C VAL A 71 -1.56 -2.48 1.11
N PHE A 72 -1.02 -3.24 0.16
CA PHE A 72 -1.67 -3.47 -1.13
C PHE A 72 -2.98 -4.26 -0.99
N GLY A 73 -3.02 -5.27 -0.12
CA GLY A 73 -4.22 -6.04 0.18
C GLY A 73 -5.33 -5.16 0.77
N LEU A 74 -4.99 -4.30 1.72
CA LEU A 74 -5.93 -3.34 2.32
C LEU A 74 -6.45 -2.34 1.27
N LEU A 75 -5.57 -1.87 0.39
CA LEU A 75 -5.95 -0.99 -0.72
C LEU A 75 -6.89 -1.68 -1.71
N ALA A 76 -6.60 -2.95 -2.07
CA ALA A 76 -7.42 -3.75 -2.95
C ALA A 76 -8.84 -3.95 -2.40
N VAL A 77 -8.96 -4.30 -1.11
CA VAL A 77 -10.26 -4.46 -0.43
C VAL A 77 -11.06 -3.14 -0.41
N ARG A 78 -10.39 -2.00 -0.14
CA ARG A 78 -11.06 -0.69 -0.15
C ARG A 78 -11.49 -0.26 -1.55
N ARG A 79 -10.69 -0.58 -2.58
CA ARG A 79 -11.03 -0.32 -3.98
C ARG A 79 -12.23 -1.18 -4.42
N HIS A 80 -12.29 -2.43 -3.97
CA HIS A 80 -13.41 -3.33 -4.25
C HIS A 80 -14.72 -2.77 -3.66
N ARG A 81 -14.68 -2.24 -2.43
CA ARG A 81 -15.85 -1.59 -1.81
C ARG A 81 -16.32 -0.34 -2.56
N GLN A 82 -15.42 0.44 -3.14
CA GLN A 82 -15.79 1.59 -3.96
C GLN A 82 -16.48 1.17 -5.27
N ILE A 83 -16.00 0.10 -5.90
CA ILE A 83 -16.61 -0.45 -7.13
C ILE A 83 -18.00 -1.02 -6.81
N VAL A 84 -18.15 -1.79 -5.74
CA VAL A 84 -19.45 -2.32 -5.31
C VAL A 84 -20.44 -1.19 -4.99
N ALA A 85 -20.00 -0.14 -4.29
CA ALA A 85 -20.84 1.02 -3.98
C ALA A 85 -21.18 1.87 -5.23
N TRP A 86 -20.33 1.88 -6.24
CA TRP A 86 -20.62 2.50 -7.54
C TRP A 86 -21.63 1.67 -8.34
N TYR A 87 -21.44 0.35 -8.39
CA TYR A 87 -22.32 -0.58 -9.10
C TYR A 87 -23.73 -0.59 -8.49
N ARG A 88 -23.83 -0.64 -7.15
CA ARG A 88 -25.11 -0.58 -6.43
C ARG A 88 -25.87 0.71 -6.68
N ARG A 89 -25.18 1.87 -6.68
CA ARG A 89 -25.79 3.16 -7.05
C ARG A 89 -26.29 3.17 -8.48
N ARG A 90 -25.58 2.55 -9.42
CA ARG A 90 -25.99 2.48 -10.82
C ARG A 90 -27.24 1.60 -11.00
N PHE A 91 -27.31 0.47 -10.29
CA PHE A 91 -28.41 -0.50 -10.37
C PHE A 91 -29.69 -0.03 -9.63
N ASP A 92 -29.55 0.61 -8.45
CA ASP A 92 -30.69 1.23 -7.75
C ASP A 92 -31.28 2.40 -8.56
N SER A 93 -30.43 3.17 -9.25
CA SER A 93 -30.88 4.29 -10.09
C SER A 93 -31.61 3.86 -11.36
N SER A 94 -31.33 2.66 -11.88
CA SER A 94 -32.09 2.07 -13.00
C SER A 94 -33.46 1.57 -12.52
N GLN A 95 -33.51 0.87 -11.39
CA GLN A 95 -34.77 0.32 -10.88
C GLN A 95 -35.77 1.42 -10.46
N SER A 96 -35.28 2.53 -9.90
CA SER A 96 -36.13 3.67 -9.53
C SER A 96 -36.58 4.52 -10.73
N ARG A 97 -35.84 4.52 -11.86
CA ARG A 97 -36.29 5.11 -13.14
C ARG A 97 -37.32 4.24 -13.87
N GLU A 98 -37.15 2.92 -13.83
CA GLU A 98 -38.06 1.97 -14.46
C GLU A 98 -39.40 1.88 -13.69
N ALA A 99 -39.35 1.95 -12.36
CA ALA A 99 -40.56 2.03 -11.52
C ALA A 99 -41.33 3.34 -11.71
N SER A 100 -40.63 4.46 -11.94
CA SER A 100 -41.28 5.76 -12.21
C SER A 100 -41.81 5.88 -13.64
N SER A 101 -41.18 5.25 -14.64
CA SER A 101 -41.73 5.19 -16.00
C SER A 101 -42.99 4.30 -16.08
N LEU A 102 -43.00 3.14 -15.41
CA LEU A 102 -44.17 2.25 -15.37
C LEU A 102 -45.37 2.88 -14.64
N ALA A 103 -45.12 3.64 -13.57
CA ALA A 103 -46.16 4.38 -12.86
C ALA A 103 -46.74 5.53 -13.70
N SER A 104 -45.91 6.19 -14.51
CA SER A 104 -46.33 7.26 -15.42
C SER A 104 -47.18 6.74 -16.58
N GLU A 105 -46.84 5.59 -17.16
CA GLU A 105 -47.63 4.96 -18.22
C GLU A 105 -48.99 4.46 -17.72
N ALA A 106 -49.05 3.88 -16.53
CA ALA A 106 -50.30 3.47 -15.91
C ALA A 106 -51.27 4.65 -15.66
N SER A 107 -50.74 5.82 -15.32
CA SER A 107 -51.52 7.04 -15.09
C SER A 107 -52.03 7.70 -16.38
N LEU A 108 -51.37 7.45 -17.52
CA LEU A 108 -51.80 7.97 -18.84
C LEU A 108 -52.85 7.06 -19.49
N SER A 109 -52.84 5.76 -19.18
CA SER A 109 -53.84 4.80 -19.67
C SER A 109 -55.18 4.88 -18.93
N SER A 110 -55.26 5.60 -17.81
CA SER A 110 -56.46 5.74 -16.97
C SER A 110 -57.25 7.05 -17.19
N ALA A 111 -56.90 7.85 -18.20
CA ALA A 111 -57.66 9.05 -18.52
C ALA A 111 -58.94 8.67 -19.31
N PRO A 112 -60.14 9.06 -18.83
CA PRO A 112 -61.44 8.70 -19.43
C PRO A 112 -61.79 9.50 -20.69
#